data_AF-A0A330M1V7-F1
#
_entry.id   AF-A0A330M1V7-F1
#
_cell.length_a   1.000
_cell.length_b   1.000
_cell.length_c   1.000
_cell.angle_alpha   90.00
_cell.angle_beta   90.00
_cell.angle_gamma   90.00
#
_symmetry.space_group_name_H-M   'P 1'
#
loop_
_entity.id
_entity.type
_entity.pdbx_description
1 polymer ?
#
loop_
_entity_poly.entity_id
_entity_poly.type
_entity_poly.pdbx_seq_one_letter_code
_entity_poly.pdbx_strand_id
1 'polypeptide(L)' 'MTDFLKSLPSHHPATNNKVPKANEALFAHPKYQQIDGVKFEHGTINQITGETSLNYSVPESFSGEDIKLVEEIIGSLVF' A
#
# COMPACT_ATOMS: atom_id res chain seq x y z
N MET A 1 10.05 31.09 -17.21
CA MET A 1 9.33 29.80 -17.23
C MET A 1 10.36 28.71 -16.95
N THR A 2 9.96 27.67 -16.20
CA THR A 2 10.70 26.43 -15.84
C THR A 2 11.63 26.45 -14.62
N ASP A 3 11.15 26.89 -13.45
CA ASP A 3 11.71 26.46 -12.15
C ASP A 3 10.75 25.58 -11.31
N PHE A 4 9.54 25.31 -11.81
CA PHE A 4 8.59 24.44 -11.11
C PHE A 4 8.96 22.94 -11.22
N LEU A 5 9.66 22.55 -12.29
CA LEU A 5 10.03 21.16 -12.55
C LEU A 5 11.22 20.66 -11.70
N LYS A 6 12.00 21.57 -11.08
CA LYS A 6 13.07 21.21 -10.13
C LYS A 6 12.60 21.18 -8.66
N SER A 7 11.41 21.71 -8.37
CA SER A 7 10.89 21.82 -7.00
C SER A 7 9.96 20.67 -6.60
N LEU A 8 9.68 19.73 -7.50
CA LEU A 8 9.07 18.48 -7.11
C LEU A 8 10.15 17.64 -6.43
N PRO A 9 10.00 17.26 -5.15
CA PRO A 9 10.91 16.33 -4.51
C PRO A 9 10.89 15.04 -5.32
N SER A 10 11.88 14.92 -6.20
CA SER A 10 12.11 13.77 -7.05
C SER A 10 12.76 12.70 -6.18
N HIS A 11 12.09 12.25 -5.13
CA HIS A 11 12.51 11.10 -4.34
C HIS A 11 11.35 10.61 -3.45
N HIS A 12 10.43 9.83 -4.04
CA HIS A 12 9.59 8.89 -3.27
C HIS A 12 10.02 7.40 -3.38
N PRO A 13 11.31 7.02 -3.59
CA PRO A 13 11.66 5.61 -3.76
C PRO A 13 11.68 4.81 -2.45
N ALA A 14 11.87 5.46 -1.29
CA ALA A 14 12.09 4.74 -0.03
C ALA A 14 10.87 3.92 0.42
N THR A 15 9.65 4.39 0.16
CA THR A 15 8.42 3.72 0.57
C THR A 15 7.96 2.65 -0.42
N ASN A 16 8.22 2.84 -1.71
CA ASN A 16 7.98 1.79 -2.71
C ASN A 16 8.87 0.55 -2.49
N ASN A 17 10.05 0.71 -1.88
CA ASN A 17 10.90 -0.42 -1.52
C ASN A 17 10.27 -1.37 -0.47
N LYS A 18 9.26 -0.91 0.27
CA LYS A 18 8.53 -1.75 1.24
C LYS A 18 7.38 -2.53 0.59
N VAL A 19 6.95 -2.16 -0.62
CA VAL A 19 5.84 -2.81 -1.33
C VAL A 19 6.09 -4.31 -1.55
N PRO A 20 7.28 -4.77 -1.99
CA PRO A 20 7.54 -6.21 -2.15
C PRO A 20 7.38 -6.97 -0.84
N LYS A 21 7.97 -6.48 0.27
CA LYS A 21 7.86 -7.11 1.59
C LYS A 21 6.44 -7.12 2.14
N ALA A 22 5.71 -6.03 1.95
CA ALA A 22 4.31 -5.96 2.36
C ALA A 22 3.43 -6.93 1.57
N ASN A 23 3.68 -7.08 0.26
CA ASN A 23 3.02 -8.10 -0.57
C ASN A 23 3.41 -9.52 -0.14
N GLU A 24 4.67 -9.80 0.17
CA GLU A 24 5.08 -11.10 0.73
C GLU A 24 4.34 -11.41 2.04
N ALA A 25 4.24 -10.44 2.96
CA ALA A 25 3.50 -10.61 4.21
C ALA A 25 1.99 -10.81 3.96
N LEU A 26 1.41 -10.08 3.01
CA LEU A 26 0.02 -10.21 2.60
C LEU A 26 -0.26 -11.61 2.02
N PHE A 27 0.57 -12.09 1.11
CA PHE A 27 0.41 -13.40 0.47
C PHE A 27 0.68 -14.56 1.43
N ALA A 28 1.53 -14.35 2.44
CA ALA A 28 1.77 -15.31 3.51
C ALA A 28 0.64 -15.35 4.56
N HIS A 29 -0.30 -14.40 4.52
CA HIS A 29 -1.38 -14.34 5.50
C HIS A 29 -2.36 -15.53 5.32
N PRO A 30 -2.74 -16.25 6.40
CA PRO A 30 -3.58 -17.45 6.28
C PRO A 30 -4.97 -17.17 5.69
N LYS A 31 -5.47 -15.95 5.82
CA LYS A 31 -6.75 -15.51 5.24
C LYS A 31 -6.62 -14.91 3.83
N TYR A 32 -5.43 -14.92 3.20
CA TYR A 32 -5.24 -14.28 1.90
C TYR A 32 -6.18 -14.82 0.81
N GLN A 33 -6.51 -16.11 0.85
CA GLN A 33 -7.47 -16.71 -0.09
C GLN A 33 -8.85 -16.05 -0.10
N GLN A 34 -9.25 -15.39 0.99
CA GLN A 34 -10.53 -14.67 1.09
C GLN A 34 -10.45 -13.27 0.46
N ILE A 35 -9.25 -12.75 0.28
CA ILE A 35 -8.96 -11.44 -0.30
C ILE A 35 -8.06 -11.56 -1.53
N ASP A 36 -8.22 -12.66 -2.26
CA ASP A 36 -7.40 -12.96 -3.44
C ASP A 36 -7.52 -11.83 -4.48
N GLY A 37 -6.38 -11.41 -5.01
CA GLY A 37 -6.28 -10.27 -5.92
C GLY A 37 -5.98 -8.92 -5.26
N VAL A 38 -5.98 -8.83 -3.92
CA VAL A 38 -5.46 -7.64 -3.23
C VAL A 38 -3.93 -7.63 -3.28
N LYS A 39 -3.38 -6.46 -3.61
CA LYS A 39 -1.93 -6.21 -3.66
C LYS A 39 -1.62 -4.76 -3.31
N PHE A 40 -0.50 -4.55 -2.62
CA PHE A 40 0.11 -3.23 -2.48
C PHE A 40 0.75 -2.82 -3.80
N GLU A 41 0.49 -1.59 -4.23
CA GLU A 41 1.01 -1.05 -5.51
C GLU A 41 2.05 0.04 -5.26
N HIS A 42 1.81 0.94 -4.31
CA HIS A 42 2.67 2.11 -4.08
C HIS A 42 2.72 2.52 -2.62
N GLY A 43 3.88 2.92 -2.13
CA GLY A 43 4.04 3.54 -0.82
C GLY A 43 4.17 5.06 -0.92
N THR A 44 3.33 5.79 -0.20
CA THR A 44 3.38 7.25 -0.08
C THR A 44 3.95 7.67 1.28
N ILE A 45 4.50 8.88 1.34
CA ILE A 45 4.91 9.53 2.59
C ILE A 45 4.10 10.82 2.71
N ASN A 46 3.43 10.99 3.84
CA ASN A 46 2.84 12.27 4.20
C ASN A 46 3.97 13.23 4.56
N GLN A 47 4.16 14.28 3.74
CA GLN A 47 5.27 15.23 3.93
C GLN A 47 5.13 16.11 5.19
N ILE A 48 3.94 16.19 5.77
CA ILE A 48 3.66 17.00 6.96
C ILE A 48 3.94 16.19 8.23
N THR A 49 3.48 14.93 8.27
CA THR A 49 3.59 14.07 9.45
C THR A 49 4.78 13.12 9.39
N GLY A 50 5.38 12.93 8.21
CA GLY A 50 6.42 11.92 7.97
C GLY A 50 5.88 10.49 7.92
N GLU A 51 4.56 10.30 8.03
CA GLU A 51 3.96 8.96 8.04
C GLU A 51 4.08 8.29 6.68
N THR A 52 4.50 7.04 6.72
CA THR A 52 4.53 6.16 5.56
C THR A 52 3.21 5.42 5.46
N SER A 53 2.57 5.45 4.30
CA SER A 53 1.37 4.68 4.01
C SER A 53 1.62 3.80 2.80
N LEU A 54 1.13 2.57 2.83
CA LEU A 54 1.10 1.70 1.65
C LEU A 54 -0.31 1.73 1.05
N ASN A 55 -0.37 2.01 -0.23
CA ASN A 55 -1.59 1.99 -1.01
C ASN A 55 -1.73 0.61 -1.65
N TYR A 56 -2.93 0.06 -1.57
CA TYR A 56 -3.28 -1.23 -2.13
C TYR A 56 -4.47 -1.09 -3.06
N SER A 57 -4.53 -1.98 -4.05
CA SER A 57 -5.67 -2.12 -4.93
C SER A 57 -6.54 -3.28 -4.47
N VAL A 58 -7.85 -3.09 -4.50
CA VAL A 58 -8.84 -4.17 -4.30
C VAL A 58 -9.57 -4.45 -5.62
N PRO A 59 -9.98 -5.71 -5.88
CA PRO A 59 -10.81 -6.03 -7.04
C PRO A 59 -12.17 -5.33 -7.00
N GLU A 60 -12.72 -4.93 -8.16
CA GLU A 60 -14.04 -4.29 -8.25
C GLU A 60 -15.20 -5.19 -7.76
N SER A 61 -14.98 -6.51 -7.74
CA SER A 61 -15.95 -7.49 -7.27
C SER A 61 -16.07 -7.56 -5.74
N PHE A 62 -15.23 -6.85 -4.99
CA PHE A 62 -15.24 -6.90 -3.53
C PHE A 62 -16.46 -6.19 -2.96
N SER A 63 -17.15 -6.87 -2.06
CA SER A 63 -18.22 -6.29 -1.27
C SER A 63 -17.66 -5.43 -0.13
N GLY A 64 -18.52 -4.65 0.54
CA GLY A 64 -18.10 -3.87 1.71
C GLY A 64 -17.59 -4.72 2.88
N GLU A 65 -18.00 -5.98 2.98
CA GLU A 65 -17.48 -6.92 3.98
C GLU A 65 -16.08 -7.41 3.62
N ASP A 66 -15.82 -7.66 2.34
CA ASP A 66 -14.49 -8.04 1.85
C ASP A 66 -13.48 -6.89 2.07
N ILE A 67 -13.89 -5.64 1.80
CA ILE A 67 -13.04 -4.46 2.05
C ILE A 67 -12.66 -4.35 3.54
N LYS A 68 -13.62 -4.56 4.45
CA LYS A 68 -13.31 -4.55 5.90
C LYS A 68 -12.33 -5.65 6.29
N LEU A 69 -12.49 -6.85 5.73
CA LEU A 69 -11.56 -7.94 5.96
C LEU A 69 -10.17 -7.61 5.44
N VAL A 70 -10.06 -6.96 4.28
CA VAL A 70 -8.78 -6.47 3.74
C VAL A 70 -8.12 -5.48 4.70
N GLU A 71 -8.87 -4.49 5.19
CA GLU A 71 -8.35 -3.51 6.14
C GLU A 71 -7.89 -4.16 7.45
N GLU A 72 -8.64 -5.14 7.97
CA GLU A 72 -8.25 -5.91 9.15
C GLU A 72 -6.96 -6.69 8.90
N ILE A 73 -6.86 -7.39 7.76
CA ILE A 73 -5.66 -8.15 7.40
C ILE A 73 -4.47 -7.19 7.27
N ILE A 74 -4.59 -6.14 6.47
CA ILE A 74 -3.53 -5.16 6.24
C ILE A 74 -3.08 -4.50 7.56
N GLY A 75 -4.02 -4.14 8.43
CA GLY A 75 -3.71 -3.57 9.75
C GLY A 75 -3.02 -4.55 10.70
N SER A 76 -3.19 -5.86 10.48
CA SER A 76 -2.51 -6.92 11.24
C SER A 76 -1.14 -7.31 10.68
N LEU A 77 -0.82 -6.92 9.44
CA LEU A 77 0.47 -7.24 8.83
C LEU A 77 1.61 -6.47 9.51
N VAL A 78 2.70 -7.16 9.78
CA VAL A 78 3.94 -6.59 10.32
C VAL A 78 5.05 -6.75 9.28
N PHE A 79 5.64 -5.64 8.82
CA PHE A 79 6.68 -5.60 7.78
C PHE A 79 7.71 -4.48 7.98
#